data_AF-R5MCG0-F1
#
_entry.id   AF-R5MCG0-F1
#
_cell.length_a   1.000
_cell.length_b   1.000
_cell.length_c   1.000
_cell.angle_alpha   90.00
_cell.angle_beta   90.00
_cell.angle_gamma   90.00
#
_symmetry.space_group_name_H-M   'P 1'
#
loop_
_entity.id
_entity.type
_entity.pdbx_description
1 polymer ?
#
loop_
_entity_poly.entity_id
_entity_poly.type
_entity_poly.pdbx_seq_one_letter_code
_entity_poly.pdbx_strand_id
1 'polypeptide(L)'
;MAEKVNKTYRYSYEEKMKIVNEYYDVGGSTYSLARKYNIPRSSLRNWIEKFRKSGYIEKEETRGKSKKEGRISLEDYKERYEILKKYQAFLKAQRKKK
;
A
#
# COMPACT_ATOMS: atom_id res chain seq x y z
N MET A 1 20.87 12.92 -22.90
CA MET A 1 20.08 11.74 -22.47
C MET A 1 18.72 12.25 -22.03
N ALA A 2 17.61 11.78 -22.61
CA ALA A 2 16.28 12.27 -22.24
C ALA A 2 15.83 11.62 -20.93
N GLU A 3 15.54 12.42 -19.91
CA GLU A 3 14.98 11.96 -18.64
C GLU A 3 13.56 11.43 -18.87
N LYS A 4 13.39 10.11 -18.78
CA LYS A 4 12.06 9.48 -18.79
C LYS A 4 11.40 9.69 -17.43
N VAL A 5 10.70 10.81 -17.28
CA VAL A 5 9.81 11.02 -16.13
C VAL A 5 8.65 10.02 -16.24
N ASN A 6 8.71 8.94 -15.45
CA ASN A 6 7.61 7.98 -15.34
C ASN A 6 6.49 8.62 -14.53
N LYS A 7 5.59 9.34 -15.21
CA LYS A 7 4.42 9.96 -14.57
C LYS A 7 3.41 8.87 -14.21
N THR A 8 3.38 8.48 -12.94
CA THR A 8 2.38 7.54 -12.43
C THR A 8 1.05 8.25 -12.27
N TYR A 9 0.12 8.05 -13.20
CA TYR A 9 -1.27 8.47 -13.03
C TYR A 9 -1.94 7.53 -12.03
N ARG A 10 -2.32 8.07 -10.87
CA ARG A 10 -3.16 7.36 -9.90
C ARG A 10 -4.62 7.59 -10.26
N TYR A 11 -5.30 6.55 -10.71
CA TYR A 11 -6.74 6.57 -10.95
C TYR A 11 -7.45 6.15 -9.68
N SER A 12 -8.46 6.92 -9.28
CA SER A 12 -9.33 6.55 -8.16
C SER A 12 -10.12 5.28 -8.47
N TYR A 13 -10.62 4.62 -7.43
CA TYR A 13 -11.47 3.43 -7.59
C TYR A 13 -12.73 3.75 -8.41
N GLU A 14 -13.35 4.91 -8.15
CA GLU A 14 -14.57 5.34 -8.82
C GLU A 14 -14.36 5.57 -10.31
N GLU A 15 -13.26 6.22 -10.70
CA GLU A 15 -12.89 6.40 -12.11
C GLU A 15 -12.69 5.06 -12.79
N LYS A 16 -11.95 4.13 -12.17
CA LYS A 16 -11.69 2.79 -12.72
C LYS A 16 -13.01 2.03 -12.96
N MET A 17 -13.93 2.04 -12.00
CA MET A 17 -15.23 1.38 -12.14
C MET A 17 -16.10 2.03 -13.22
N LYS A 18 -16.14 3.36 -13.29
CA LYS A 18 -16.88 4.09 -14.32
C LYS A 18 -16.45 3.65 -15.73
N ILE A 19 -15.13 3.58 -15.96
CA ILE A 19 -14.58 3.21 -17.25
C ILE A 19 -14.87 1.74 -17.58
N VAL A 20 -14.76 0.84 -16.60
CA VAL A 20 -15.06 -0.57 -16.82
C VAL A 20 -16.55 -0.79 -17.09
N ASN A 21 -17.46 -0.09 -16.39
CA ASN A 21 -18.89 -0.17 -16.67
C ASN A 21 -19.20 0.34 -18.08
N GLU A 22 -18.63 1.49 -18.49
CA GLU A 22 -18.82 2.02 -19.84
C GLU A 22 -18.34 1.03 -20.94
N TYR A 23 -17.29 0.26 -20.67
CA TYR A 23 -16.84 -0.80 -21.57
C TYR A 23 -17.93 -1.88 -21.78
N TYR A 24 -18.65 -2.26 -20.72
CA TYR A 24 -19.73 -3.25 -20.79
C TYR A 24 -21.04 -2.67 -21.34
N ASP A 25 -21.37 -1.41 -21.03
CA ASP A 25 -22.60 -0.76 -21.50
C ASP A 25 -22.55 -0.39 -22.98
N VAL A 26 -21.46 0.23 -23.44
CA VAL A 26 -21.35 0.80 -24.79
C VAL A 26 -20.77 -0.21 -25.79
N GLY A 27 -20.14 -1.30 -25.33
CA GLY A 27 -19.61 -2.35 -26.19
C GLY A 27 -18.43 -1.90 -27.06
N GLY A 28 -17.54 -1.06 -26.52
CA GLY A 28 -16.42 -0.48 -27.25
C GLY A 28 -15.13 -1.31 -27.24
N SER A 29 -14.22 -1.04 -28.18
CA SER A 29 -12.86 -1.58 -28.12
C SER A 29 -12.08 -0.94 -26.97
N THR A 30 -11.25 -1.74 -26.28
CA THR A 30 -10.29 -1.22 -25.28
C THR A 30 -9.43 -0.10 -25.81
N TYR A 31 -9.20 -0.03 -27.13
CA TYR A 31 -8.42 1.01 -27.77
C TYR A 31 -9.11 2.38 -27.77
N SER A 32 -10.39 2.44 -28.16
CA SER A 32 -11.14 3.70 -28.20
C SER A 32 -11.33 4.27 -26.80
N LEU A 33 -11.63 3.40 -25.84
CA LEU A 33 -11.83 3.79 -24.44
C LEU A 33 -10.53 4.26 -23.77
N ALA A 34 -9.42 3.56 -24.01
CA ALA A 34 -8.10 3.98 -23.55
C ALA A 34 -7.72 5.36 -24.10
N ARG A 35 -8.01 5.63 -25.38
CA ARG A 35 -7.76 6.95 -25.99
C ARG A 35 -8.67 8.04 -25.41
N LYS A 36 -9.95 7.75 -25.23
CA LYS A 36 -10.95 8.68 -24.67
C LYS A 36 -10.56 9.16 -23.28
N TYR A 37 -10.08 8.25 -22.43
CA TYR A 37 -9.71 8.54 -21.05
C TYR A 37 -8.20 8.81 -20.86
N ASN A 38 -7.42 8.82 -21.94
CA ASN A 38 -5.96 8.93 -21.92
C ASN A 38 -5.29 7.97 -20.92
N ILE A 39 -5.69 6.70 -20.98
CA ILE A 39 -5.24 5.64 -20.08
C ILE A 39 -4.37 4.66 -20.86
N PRO A 40 -3.29 4.12 -20.25
CA PRO A 40 -2.58 3.01 -20.84
C PRO A 40 -3.54 1.83 -21.09
N ARG A 41 -3.57 1.34 -22.32
CA ARG A 41 -4.42 0.18 -22.70
C ARG A 41 -4.16 -1.04 -21.83
N SER A 42 -2.91 -1.24 -21.40
CA SER A 42 -2.53 -2.30 -20.46
C SER A 42 -3.23 -2.16 -19.10
N SER A 43 -3.32 -0.95 -18.56
CA SER A 43 -4.05 -0.66 -17.31
C SER A 43 -5.53 -0.97 -17.45
N LEU A 44 -6.16 -0.52 -18.53
CA LEU A 44 -7.58 -0.79 -18.79
C LEU A 44 -7.85 -2.30 -18.93
N ARG A 45 -7.00 -3.03 -19.67
CA ARG A 45 -7.11 -4.49 -19.82
C ARG A 45 -7.00 -5.18 -18.46
N ASN A 46 -6.05 -4.78 -17.62
CA ASN A 46 -5.91 -5.32 -16.27
C ASN A 46 -7.15 -5.06 -15.40
N TRP A 47 -7.78 -3.89 -15.51
CA TRP A 47 -9.00 -3.58 -14.76
C TRP A 47 -10.17 -4.43 -15.22
N ILE A 48 -10.36 -4.61 -16.53
CA ILE A 48 -11.40 -5.47 -17.11
C ILE A 48 -11.18 -6.93 -16.68
N GLU A 49 -9.94 -7.44 -16.73
CA GLU A 49 -9.64 -8.81 -16.30
C GLU A 49 -9.89 -9.02 -14.81
N LYS A 50 -9.54 -8.05 -13.96
CA LYS A 50 -9.86 -8.11 -12.52
C LYS A 50 -11.36 -8.12 -12.30
N PHE A 51 -12.07 -7.16 -12.90
CA PHE A 51 -13.52 -7.07 -12.80
C PHE A 51 -14.22 -8.35 -13.29
N ARG A 52 -13.75 -8.95 -14.40
CA ARG A 52 -14.29 -10.22 -14.91
C ARG A 52 -14.12 -11.38 -13.94
N LYS A 53 -13.04 -11.39 -13.14
CA LYS A 53 -12.75 -12.47 -12.19
C LYS A 53 -13.48 -12.32 -10.86
N SER A 54 -13.52 -11.11 -10.31
CA SER A 54 -14.07 -10.85 -8.96
C SER A 54 -15.40 -10.10 -8.95
N GLY A 55 -15.83 -9.53 -10.07
CA GLY A 55 -17.01 -8.65 -10.15
C GLY A 55 -16.75 -7.21 -9.65
N TYR A 56 -15.54 -6.91 -9.18
CA TYR A 56 -15.16 -5.58 -8.69
C TYR A 56 -13.66 -5.33 -8.88
N ILE A 57 -13.28 -4.06 -8.96
CA ILE A 57 -11.87 -3.66 -9.00
C ILE A 57 -11.43 -3.45 -7.56
N GLU A 58 -10.51 -4.28 -7.06
CA GLU A 58 -9.98 -4.08 -5.71
C GLU A 58 -9.50 -2.63 -5.52
N LYS A 59 -9.96 -1.96 -4.45
CA LYS A 59 -9.40 -0.67 -4.06
C LYS A 59 -7.91 -0.90 -3.92
N GLU A 60 -7.09 -0.02 -4.52
CA GLU A 60 -5.67 -0.06 -4.23
C GLU A 60 -5.50 0.29 -2.76
N GLU A 61 -5.58 -0.71 -1.88
CA GLU A 61 -4.92 -0.66 -0.60
C GLU A 61 -3.50 -0.28 -0.95
N THR A 62 -3.10 0.89 -0.47
CA THR A 62 -1.80 1.46 -0.74
C THR A 62 -0.79 0.34 -0.55
N ARG A 63 -0.12 -0.09 -1.62
CA ARG A 63 1.09 -0.94 -1.55
C ARG A 63 2.25 -0.18 -0.89
N GLY A 64 1.97 0.64 0.12
CA GLY A 64 2.91 0.94 1.16
C GLY A 64 3.11 -0.35 1.93
N LYS A 65 4.37 -0.70 2.16
CA LYS A 65 4.80 -1.75 3.09
C LYS A 65 3.76 -1.87 4.21
N SER A 66 3.13 -3.04 4.34
CA SER A 66 2.34 -3.37 5.53
C SER A 66 3.12 -2.84 6.74
N LYS A 67 2.47 -2.02 7.57
CA LYS A 67 3.11 -1.51 8.79
C LYS A 67 3.71 -2.73 9.47
N LYS A 68 5.03 -2.79 9.53
CA LYS A 68 5.74 -3.91 10.15
C LYS A 68 5.15 -4.12 11.54
N GLU A 69 4.41 -5.21 11.73
CA GLU A 69 4.31 -5.86 13.03
C GLU A 69 5.74 -5.97 13.56
N GLY A 70 6.07 -5.20 14.61
CA GLY A 70 7.45 -5.07 15.10
C GLY A 70 7.90 -3.67 15.50
N ARG A 71 7.08 -2.62 15.35
CA ARG A 71 7.31 -1.39 16.12
C ARG A 71 6.83 -1.64 17.56
N ILE A 72 7.78 -1.98 18.43
CA ILE A 72 7.60 -2.00 19.89
C ILE A 72 6.88 -0.70 20.31
N SER A 73 5.75 -0.82 21.03
CA SER A 73 4.98 0.33 21.50
C SER A 73 5.82 1.18 22.46
N LEU A 74 5.50 2.47 22.59
CA LEU A 74 6.22 3.36 23.51
C LEU A 74 6.14 2.86 24.97
N GLU A 75 5.00 2.25 25.31
CA GLU A 75 4.71 1.65 26.61
C GLU A 75 5.64 0.45 26.88
N ASP A 76 5.85 -0.42 25.89
CA ASP A 76 6.74 -1.60 25.98
C ASP A 76 8.21 -1.18 26.14
N TYR A 77 8.62 -0.07 25.51
CA TYR A 77 9.95 0.52 25.70
C TYR A 77 10.17 1.02 27.14
N LYS A 78 9.15 1.63 27.74
CA LYS A 78 9.23 2.17 29.10
C LYS A 78 9.37 1.05 30.13
N GLU A 79 8.60 -0.03 29.99
CA GLU A 79 8.71 -1.21 30.87
C GLU A 79 10.10 -1.85 30.78
N ARG A 80 10.62 -2.06 29.57
CA ARG A 80 11.98 -2.58 29.36
C ARG A 80 13.04 -1.69 30.00
N TYR A 81 12.89 -0.37 29.89
CA TYR A 81 13.80 0.59 30.49
C TYR A 81 13.80 0.52 32.02
N GLU A 82 12.63 0.41 32.65
CA GLU A 82 12.52 0.27 34.10
C GLU A 82 13.13 -1.05 34.60
N ILE A 83 12.91 -2.15 33.89
CA ILE A 83 13.53 -3.45 34.19
C ILE A 83 15.06 -3.33 34.10
N LEU A 84 15.58 -2.70 33.05
CA LEU A 84 17.02 -2.52 32.86
C LEU A 84 17.62 -1.67 33.99
N LYS A 85 16.93 -0.61 34.40
CA LYS A 85 17.36 0.27 35.50
C LYS A 85 17.41 -0.49 36.84
N LYS A 86 16.40 -1.30 37.15
CA LYS A 86 16.37 -2.14 38.37
C LYS A 86 17.51 -3.17 38.36
N TYR A 87 17.78 -3.79 37.22
CA TYR A 87 18.86 -4.77 37.08
C TYR A 87 20.25 -4.14 37.26
N GLN A 88 20.50 -2.96 36.68
CA GLN A 88 21.76 -2.23 36.88
C GLN A 88 21.98 -1.86 38.35
N ALA A 89 20.94 -1.42 39.05
CA ALA A 89 21.01 -1.12 40.49
C ALA A 89 21.36 -2.37 41.31
N PHE A 90 20.75 -3.51 40.99
CA PHE A 90 21.05 -4.80 41.62
C PHE A 90 22.52 -5.21 41.43
N LEU A 91 23.04 -5.15 40.19
CA LEU A 91 24.44 -5.47 39.92
C LEU A 91 25.41 -4.52 40.64
N LYS A 92 25.07 -3.23 40.73
CA LYS A 92 25.87 -2.25 41.46
C LYS A 92 25.88 -2.53 42.96
N ALA A 93 24.77 -2.98 43.53
CA ALA A 93 24.68 -3.38 44.94
C ALA A 93 25.51 -4.65 45.23
N GLN A 94 25.51 -5.62 44.31
CA GLN A 94 26.35 -6.82 44.40
C GLN A 94 27.86 -6.48 44.39
N ARG A 95 28.27 -5.55 43.52
CA ARG A 95 29.68 -5.12 43.40
C ARG A 95 30.24 -4.36 44.60
N LYS A 96 29.38 -3.77 45.44
CA LYS A 96 29.79 -3.03 46.66
C LYS A 96 29.97 -3.91 47.90
N LYS A 97 29.61 -5.19 47.82
CA LYS A 97 29.72 -6.17 48.92
C LYS A 97 31.02 -7.00 48.85
N LYS A 98 31.96 -6.59 48.00
CA LYS A 98 33.29 -7.18 47.84
C LYS A 98 34.33 -6.10 48.08
#